data_AF-A0A7X4IY68-F1
#
_entry.id   AF-A0A7X4IY68-F1
#
_cell.length_a   1.000
_cell.length_b   1.000
_cell.length_c   1.000
_cell.angle_alpha   90.00
_cell.angle_beta   90.00
_cell.angle_gamma   90.00
#
_symmetry.space_group_name_H-M   'P 1'
#
loop_
_entity.id
_entity.type
_entity.pdbx_description
1 polymer ?
#
loop_
_entity_poly.entity_id
_entity_poly.type
_entity_poly.pdbx_seq_one_letter_code
_entity_poly.pdbx_strand_id
1 'polypeptide(L)'
;MLANTITLTRTFLTFAIITLLGRHRTLNIALIVSIALIFALDAVDGLVARKRNETSETGALLDTLADRIIENTFWIYFTAKGQISVWMPIVVMARGVITDTLQQTHGYPEKGWTHALTRSRISRGLYGAVKMLAFMCLASTRVFKNPLLEEASLILATVAVGFCLLRGLPFFFIRKTSCPPST
;
A
#
# COMPACT_ATOMS: atom_id res chain seq x y z
N MET A 1 18.35 10.34 7.74
CA MET A 1 17.55 11.56 7.90
C MET A 1 16.70 11.88 6.68
N LEU A 2 17.27 11.86 5.46
CA LEU A 2 16.54 12.19 4.24
C LEU A 2 15.32 11.28 3.97
N ALA A 3 15.45 9.97 4.17
CA ALA A 3 14.35 9.01 4.02
C ALA A 3 13.13 9.37 4.90
N ASN A 4 13.33 9.57 6.21
CA ASN A 4 12.24 9.94 7.13
C ASN A 4 11.52 11.22 6.71
N THR A 5 12.25 12.21 6.18
CA THR A 5 11.64 13.47 5.70
C THR A 5 10.72 13.20 4.51
N ILE A 6 11.11 12.34 3.57
CA ILE A 6 10.25 12.02 2.43
C ILE A 6 9.02 11.24 2.89
N THR A 7 9.18 10.26 3.78
CA THR A 7 8.07 9.49 4.35
C THR A 7 7.05 10.40 5.06
N LEU A 8 7.55 11.36 5.86
CA LEU A 8 6.71 12.34 6.56
C LEU A 8 6.01 13.30 5.59
N THR A 9 6.73 13.75 4.56
CA THR A 9 6.17 14.61 3.50
C THR A 9 5.07 13.90 2.72
N ARG A 10 5.26 12.63 2.36
CA ARG A 10 4.25 11.79 1.68
C ARG A 10 2.99 11.62 2.53
N THR A 11 3.17 11.40 3.84
CA THR A 11 2.07 11.26 4.78
C THR A 11 1.27 12.56 4.88
N PHE A 12 1.93 13.70 5.07
CA PHE A 12 1.28 15.00 5.12
C PHE A 12 0.57 15.35 3.81
N LEU A 13 1.21 15.09 2.66
CA LEU A 13 0.63 15.30 1.34
C LEU A 13 -0.62 14.43 1.13
N THR A 14 -0.65 13.20 1.65
CA THR A 14 -1.83 12.33 1.61
C THR A 14 -3.01 12.97 2.34
N PHE A 15 -2.80 13.51 3.54
CA PHE A 15 -3.84 14.23 4.30
C PHE A 15 -4.32 15.49 3.56
N ALA A 16 -3.40 16.24 2.93
CA ALA A 16 -3.76 17.39 2.11
C ALA A 16 -4.61 16.98 0.88
N ILE A 17 -4.28 15.87 0.23
CA ILE A 17 -5.05 15.37 -0.92
C ILE A 17 -6.47 15.01 -0.50
N ILE A 18 -6.68 14.20 0.54
CA ILE A 18 -8.04 13.76 0.90
C ILE A 18 -8.95 14.92 1.35
N THR A 19 -8.38 15.99 1.91
CA THR A 19 -9.13 17.17 2.35
C THR A 19 -9.50 18.09 1.18
N LEU A 20 -8.64 18.20 0.17
CA LEU A 20 -8.85 19.06 -1.00
C LEU A 20 -9.58 18.35 -2.16
N LEU A 21 -9.48 17.03 -2.25
CA LEU A 21 -10.03 16.26 -3.37
C LEU A 21 -11.55 16.40 -3.44
N GLY A 22 -12.03 16.90 -4.57
CA GLY A 22 -13.46 17.16 -4.81
C GLY A 22 -13.93 18.58 -4.45
N ARG A 23 -13.07 19.45 -3.87
CA ARG A 23 -13.44 20.85 -3.57
C ARG A 23 -13.34 21.76 -4.79
N HIS A 24 -12.26 21.64 -5.57
CA HIS A 24 -12.00 22.51 -6.72
C HIS A 24 -11.63 21.69 -7.95
N ARG A 25 -12.40 21.86 -9.04
CA ARG A 25 -12.21 21.10 -10.29
C ARG A 25 -10.82 21.29 -10.90
N THR A 26 -10.28 22.50 -10.82
CA THR A 26 -8.93 22.84 -11.31
C THR A 26 -7.83 22.14 -10.54
N LEU A 27 -7.98 22.00 -9.22
CA LEU A 27 -7.01 21.32 -8.37
C LEU A 27 -7.10 19.80 -8.48
N ASN A 28 -8.27 19.24 -8.81
CA ASN A 28 -8.46 17.79 -8.81
C ASN A 28 -7.49 17.04 -9.74
N ILE A 29 -7.15 17.59 -10.91
CA ILE A 29 -6.17 16.96 -11.82
C ILE A 29 -4.79 16.92 -11.16
N ALA A 30 -4.35 18.04 -10.56
CA ALA A 30 -3.07 18.11 -9.84
C ALA A 30 -3.02 17.15 -8.64
N LEU A 31 -4.15 17.00 -7.93
CA LEU A 31 -4.27 16.06 -6.82
C LEU A 31 -4.21 14.59 -7.27
N ILE A 32 -4.84 14.25 -8.39
CA ILE A 32 -4.75 12.89 -8.98
C ILE A 32 -3.30 12.57 -9.37
N VAL A 33 -2.60 13.53 -9.98
CA VAL A 33 -1.17 13.38 -10.32
C VAL A 33 -0.32 13.25 -9.04
N SER A 34 -0.68 13.96 -7.98
CA SER A 34 0.01 13.88 -6.69
C SER A 34 -0.17 12.51 -6.02
N ILE A 35 -1.31 11.83 -6.20
CA ILE A 35 -1.49 10.44 -5.76
C ILE A 35 -0.45 9.55 -6.45
N ALA A 36 -0.33 9.64 -7.78
CA ALA A 36 0.66 8.87 -8.53
C ALA A 36 2.08 9.15 -8.02
N LEU A 37 2.39 10.42 -7.75
CA LEU A 37 3.70 10.84 -7.25
C LEU A 37 4.01 10.26 -5.87
N ILE A 38 3.05 10.20 -4.95
CA ILE A 38 3.25 9.60 -3.61
C ILE A 38 3.67 8.14 -3.71
N PHE A 39 2.98 7.34 -4.54
CA PHE A 39 3.29 5.92 -4.72
C PHE A 39 4.54 5.70 -5.57
N ALA A 40 4.86 6.60 -6.50
CA ALA A 40 6.09 6.53 -7.28
C ALA A 40 7.32 6.88 -6.42
N LEU A 41 7.23 7.91 -5.57
CA LEU A 41 8.30 8.31 -4.65
C LEU A 41 8.67 7.17 -3.70
N ASP A 42 7.67 6.43 -3.19
CA ASP A 42 7.89 5.22 -2.39
C ASP A 42 8.81 4.20 -3.08
N ALA A 43 8.48 3.90 -4.34
CA ALA A 43 9.23 2.93 -5.12
C ALA A 43 10.66 3.42 -5.39
N VAL A 44 10.83 4.72 -5.63
CA VAL A 44 12.14 5.35 -5.87
C VAL A 44 12.99 5.39 -4.60
N ASP A 45 12.42 5.79 -3.47
CA ASP A 45 13.13 5.83 -2.18
C ASP A 45 13.58 4.44 -1.77
N GLY A 46 12.72 3.44 -1.95
CA GLY A 46 13.07 2.05 -1.74
C GLY A 46 14.23 1.58 -2.63
N LEU A 47 14.41 2.13 -3.83
CA LEU A 47 15.57 1.83 -4.70
C LEU A 47 16.83 2.58 -4.27
N VAL A 48 16.71 3.83 -3.84
CA VAL A 48 17.84 4.68 -3.42
C VAL A 48 18.41 4.24 -2.08
N ALA A 49 17.56 3.94 -1.09
CA ALA A 49 17.97 3.43 0.22
C ALA A 49 18.82 2.16 0.10
N ARG A 50 18.44 1.26 -0.83
CA ARG A 50 19.19 0.03 -1.14
C ARG A 50 20.58 0.28 -1.73
N LYS A 51 20.76 1.36 -2.49
CA LYS A 51 22.07 1.72 -3.06
C LYS A 51 23.00 2.37 -2.04
N ARG A 52 22.45 2.98 -0.99
CA ARG A 52 23.23 3.74 -0.01
C ARG A 52 23.62 2.94 1.23
N ASN A 53 23.07 1.74 1.46
CA ASN A 53 23.27 0.96 2.70
C ASN A 53 23.00 1.76 4.01
N GLU A 54 22.36 2.92 3.90
CA GLU A 54 22.01 3.82 5.00
C GLU A 54 20.58 3.50 5.45
N THR A 55 20.39 2.37 6.11
CA THR A 55 19.10 2.00 6.68
C THR A 55 19.24 1.92 8.19
N SER A 56 18.74 2.93 8.91
CA SER A 56 18.52 2.78 10.35
C SER A 56 17.28 1.91 10.56
N GLU A 57 17.33 1.01 11.54
CA GLU A 57 16.19 0.14 11.88
C GLU A 57 14.92 0.95 12.20
N THR A 58 15.10 2.07 12.89
CA THR A 58 14.04 3.03 13.22
C THR A 58 13.41 3.68 11.99
N GLY A 59 14.20 4.02 10.97
CA GLY A 59 13.71 4.61 9.73
C GLY A 59 12.91 3.61 8.91
N ALA A 60 13.37 2.37 8.83
CA ALA A 60 12.67 1.30 8.11
C ALA A 60 11.30 0.95 8.72
N LEU A 61 11.22 0.97 10.07
CA LEU A 61 9.95 0.80 10.78
C LEU A 61 8.98 1.96 10.49
N LEU A 62 9.46 3.20 10.58
CA LEU A 62 8.64 4.39 10.29
C LEU A 62 8.13 4.41 8.85
N ASP A 63 8.95 4.00 7.89
CA ASP A 63 8.59 3.88 6.47
C ASP A 63 7.44 2.87 6.28
N THR A 64 7.59 1.68 6.85
CA THR A 64 6.56 0.63 6.81
C THR A 64 5.25 1.10 7.46
N LEU A 65 5.31 1.79 8.60
CA LEU A 65 4.13 2.33 9.29
C LEU A 65 3.44 3.43 8.46
N ALA A 66 4.20 4.35 7.88
CA ALA A 66 3.66 5.42 7.07
C ALA A 66 2.97 4.89 5.80
N ASP A 67 3.55 3.88 5.15
CA ASP A 67 2.92 3.21 4.01
C ASP A 67 1.56 2.62 4.38
N ARG A 68 1.44 2.00 5.55
CA ARG A 68 0.16 1.50 6.07
C ARG A 68 -0.83 2.62 6.33
N ILE A 69 -0.37 3.73 6.91
CA ILE A 69 -1.21 4.90 7.16
C ILE A 69 -1.74 5.47 5.84
N ILE A 70 -0.86 5.66 4.85
CA ILE A 70 -1.24 6.21 3.52
C ILE A 70 -2.24 5.27 2.84
N GLU A 71 -1.96 3.97 2.78
CA GLU A 71 -2.84 2.96 2.17
C GLU A 71 -4.22 2.95 2.84
N ASN A 72 -4.25 2.85 4.16
CA ASN A 72 -5.51 2.80 4.91
C ASN A 72 -6.29 4.11 4.79
N THR A 73 -5.61 5.25 4.77
CA THR A 73 -6.23 6.57 4.61
C THR A 73 -6.98 6.66 3.29
N PHE A 74 -6.39 6.21 2.17
CA PHE A 74 -7.08 6.20 0.88
C PHE A 74 -8.27 5.24 0.87
N TRP A 75 -8.10 4.00 1.36
CA TRP A 75 -9.21 3.04 1.42
C TRP A 75 -10.38 3.55 2.27
N ILE A 76 -10.10 4.10 3.45
CA ILE A 76 -11.12 4.67 4.35
C ILE A 76 -11.77 5.88 3.69
N TYR A 77 -10.99 6.78 3.09
CA TYR A 77 -11.52 7.98 2.42
C TYR A 77 -12.50 7.61 1.30
N PHE A 78 -12.13 6.69 0.40
CA PHE A 78 -13.00 6.29 -0.71
C PHE A 78 -14.24 5.53 -0.23
N THR A 79 -14.12 4.77 0.86
CA THR A 79 -15.27 4.13 1.52
C THR A 79 -16.22 5.16 2.13
N ALA A 80 -15.69 6.13 2.87
CA ALA A 80 -16.46 7.19 3.52
C ALA A 80 -17.23 8.05 2.51
N LYS A 81 -16.76 8.06 1.25
CA LYS A 81 -17.44 8.74 0.16
C LYS A 81 -18.33 7.83 -0.68
N GLY A 82 -18.57 6.60 -0.26
CA GLY A 82 -19.49 5.64 -0.88
C GLY A 82 -19.04 5.06 -2.22
N GLN A 83 -17.77 5.23 -2.62
CA GLN A 83 -17.28 4.71 -3.91
C GLN A 83 -16.86 3.25 -3.86
N ILE A 84 -16.57 2.74 -2.67
CA ILE A 84 -16.20 1.35 -2.44
C ILE A 84 -16.90 0.85 -1.18
N SER A 85 -17.05 -0.46 -1.08
CA SER A 85 -17.72 -1.08 0.06
C SER A 85 -16.79 -1.21 1.27
N VAL A 86 -17.38 -1.12 2.46
CA VAL A 86 -16.68 -1.11 3.76
C VAL A 86 -15.86 -2.38 4.02
N TRP A 87 -16.21 -3.51 3.38
CA TRP A 87 -15.44 -4.73 3.54
C TRP A 87 -14.00 -4.60 3.00
N MET A 88 -13.77 -3.79 1.96
CA MET A 88 -12.44 -3.62 1.34
C MET A 88 -11.39 -3.06 2.32
N PRO A 89 -11.58 -1.88 2.95
CA PRO A 89 -10.62 -1.36 3.93
C PRO A 89 -10.44 -2.29 5.13
N ILE A 90 -11.52 -2.91 5.63
CA ILE A 90 -11.45 -3.83 6.77
C ILE A 90 -10.52 -5.00 6.47
N VAL A 91 -10.70 -5.64 5.31
CA VAL A 91 -9.88 -6.78 4.90
C VAL A 91 -8.42 -6.37 4.68
N VAL A 92 -8.17 -5.23 4.03
CA VAL A 92 -6.80 -4.74 3.81
C VAL A 92 -6.10 -4.45 5.13
N MET A 93 -6.78 -3.78 6.07
CA MET A 93 -6.25 -3.49 7.40
C MET A 93 -5.97 -4.75 8.21
N ALA A 94 -6.96 -5.66 8.32
CA ALA A 94 -6.81 -6.91 9.05
C ALA A 94 -5.65 -7.75 8.50
N ARG A 95 -5.58 -7.90 7.17
CA ARG A 95 -4.47 -8.58 6.49
C ARG A 95 -3.15 -7.92 6.82
N GLY A 96 -3.07 -6.59 6.70
CA GLY A 96 -1.85 -5.82 6.99
C GLY A 96 -1.30 -6.12 8.38
N VAL A 97 -2.14 -6.00 9.41
CA VAL A 97 -1.75 -6.28 10.80
C VAL A 97 -1.30 -7.72 10.98
N ILE A 98 -2.03 -8.69 10.42
CA ILE A 98 -1.68 -10.12 10.51
C ILE A 98 -0.34 -10.40 9.82
N THR A 99 -0.14 -9.90 8.59
CA THR A 99 1.12 -10.15 7.88
C THR A 99 2.31 -9.47 8.54
N ASP A 100 2.13 -8.26 9.05
CA ASP A 100 3.21 -7.49 9.67
C ASP A 100 3.62 -8.12 11.01
N THR A 101 2.65 -8.57 11.81
CA THR A 101 2.92 -9.29 13.07
C THR A 101 3.60 -10.64 12.82
N LEU A 102 3.09 -11.45 11.89
CA LEU A 102 3.71 -12.74 11.55
C LEU A 102 5.12 -12.59 10.98
N GLN A 103 5.35 -11.56 10.17
CA GLN A 103 6.69 -11.26 9.65
C GLN A 103 7.67 -10.90 10.76
N GLN A 104 7.24 -10.13 11.77
CA GLN A 104 8.08 -9.77 12.91
C GLN A 104 8.38 -10.97 13.81
N THR A 105 7.42 -11.87 14.02
CA THR A 105 7.60 -13.02 14.94
C THR A 105 8.30 -14.22 14.30
N HIS A 106 7.96 -14.55 13.05
CA HIS A 106 8.41 -15.78 12.38
C HIS A 106 9.34 -15.51 11.19
N GLY A 107 9.59 -14.25 10.83
CA GLY A 107 10.37 -13.91 9.64
C GLY A 107 9.61 -14.20 8.33
N TYR A 108 10.36 -14.25 7.24
CA TYR A 108 9.80 -14.54 5.91
C TYR A 108 9.76 -16.06 5.64
N PRO A 109 8.76 -16.57 4.89
CA PRO A 109 8.72 -17.98 4.50
C PRO A 109 9.97 -18.35 3.67
N GLU A 110 10.71 -19.38 4.11
CA GLU A 110 12.03 -19.72 3.56
C GLU A 110 12.01 -20.49 2.21
N LYS A 111 10.95 -21.26 1.90
CA LYS A 111 10.90 -22.12 0.70
C LYS A 111 9.53 -22.15 0.00
N GLY A 112 9.56 -22.24 -1.34
CA GLY A 112 8.41 -22.55 -2.19
C GLY A 112 7.81 -21.35 -2.97
N TRP A 113 6.62 -21.56 -3.57
CA TRP A 113 5.86 -20.51 -4.27
C TRP A 113 5.52 -19.32 -3.35
N THR A 114 5.42 -19.57 -2.05
CA THR A 114 5.24 -18.61 -0.96
C THR A 114 6.39 -17.60 -0.84
N HIS A 115 7.64 -18.05 -0.99
CA HIS A 115 8.83 -17.18 -1.01
C HIS A 115 8.91 -16.37 -2.32
N ALA A 116 8.56 -16.97 -3.46
CA ALA A 116 8.52 -16.27 -4.74
C ALA A 116 7.44 -15.15 -4.75
N LEU A 117 6.25 -15.40 -4.20
CA LEU A 117 5.18 -14.40 -4.17
C LEU A 117 5.46 -13.24 -3.22
N THR A 118 6.04 -13.52 -2.05
CA THR A 118 6.33 -12.51 -1.01
C THR A 118 7.58 -11.69 -1.35
N ARG A 119 8.67 -12.34 -1.76
CA ARG A 119 9.98 -11.69 -1.98
C ARG A 119 10.18 -11.12 -3.39
N SER A 120 9.47 -11.64 -4.41
CA SER A 120 9.66 -11.20 -5.79
C SER A 120 9.42 -9.70 -5.95
N ARG A 121 10.42 -9.03 -6.51
CA ARG A 121 10.43 -7.58 -6.82
C ARG A 121 9.27 -7.23 -7.74
N ILE A 122 8.94 -8.13 -8.66
CA ILE A 122 7.88 -7.96 -9.64
C ILE A 122 6.52 -7.99 -8.94
N SER A 123 6.28 -8.92 -8.03
CA SER A 123 4.99 -9.02 -7.33
C SER A 123 4.75 -7.82 -6.39
N ARG A 124 5.79 -7.31 -5.72
CA ARG A 124 5.67 -6.08 -4.91
C ARG A 124 5.38 -4.85 -5.76
N GLY A 125 6.14 -4.68 -6.84
CA GLY A 125 5.94 -3.56 -7.78
C GLY A 125 4.57 -3.62 -8.45
N LEU A 126 4.13 -4.81 -8.88
CA LEU A 126 2.82 -5.01 -9.49
C LEU A 126 1.69 -4.67 -8.52
N TYR A 127 1.76 -5.13 -7.27
CA TYR A 127 0.77 -4.78 -6.24
C TYR A 127 0.70 -3.27 -6.00
N GLY A 128 1.86 -2.61 -5.90
CA GLY A 128 1.95 -1.16 -5.76
C GLY A 128 1.30 -0.44 -6.95
N ALA A 129 1.62 -0.86 -8.18
CA ALA A 129 1.06 -0.29 -9.39
C ALA A 129 -0.46 -0.48 -9.49
N VAL A 130 -0.97 -1.69 -9.20
CA VAL A 130 -2.42 -1.99 -9.21
C VAL A 130 -3.16 -1.10 -8.21
N LYS A 131 -2.64 -0.94 -6.99
CA LYS A 131 -3.24 -0.06 -5.98
C LYS A 131 -3.20 1.41 -6.39
N MET A 132 -2.06 1.88 -6.89
CA MET A 132 -1.92 3.25 -7.38
C MET A 132 -2.95 3.54 -8.47
N LEU A 133 -3.09 2.65 -9.45
CA LEU A 133 -4.09 2.77 -10.52
C LEU A 133 -5.51 2.76 -9.97
N ALA A 134 -5.82 1.87 -9.01
CA ALA A 134 -7.13 1.82 -8.37
C ALA A 134 -7.48 3.16 -7.70
N PHE A 135 -6.55 3.75 -6.92
CA PHE A 135 -6.77 5.04 -6.26
C PHE A 135 -6.87 6.21 -7.24
N MET A 136 -6.08 6.21 -8.32
CA MET A 136 -6.18 7.23 -9.37
C MET A 136 -7.51 7.16 -10.10
N CYS A 137 -8.00 5.96 -10.44
CA CYS A 137 -9.30 5.77 -11.05
C CYS A 137 -10.43 6.20 -10.10
N LEU A 138 -10.38 5.81 -8.82
CA LEU A 138 -11.33 6.24 -7.79
C LEU A 138 -11.32 7.76 -7.57
N ALA A 139 -10.17 8.42 -7.65
CA ALA A 139 -10.09 9.87 -7.60
C ALA A 139 -10.69 10.52 -8.86
N SER A 140 -10.50 9.89 -10.03
CA SER A 140 -10.97 10.41 -11.32
C SER A 140 -12.49 10.33 -11.49
N THR A 141 -13.17 9.34 -10.91
CA THR A 141 -14.64 9.23 -10.95
C THR A 141 -15.33 10.44 -10.31
N ARG A 142 -14.69 11.09 -9.31
CA ARG A 142 -15.20 12.35 -8.75
C ARG A 142 -15.17 13.52 -9.73
N VAL A 143 -14.24 13.51 -10.67
CA VAL A 143 -14.04 14.62 -11.61
C VAL A 143 -14.92 14.43 -12.83
N PHE A 144 -14.92 13.21 -13.37
CA PHE A 144 -15.49 12.94 -14.69
C PHE A 144 -16.88 12.29 -14.66
N LYS A 145 -17.42 11.91 -13.48
CA LYS A 145 -18.79 11.35 -13.29
C LYS A 145 -19.26 10.43 -14.43
N ASN A 146 -18.36 9.56 -14.90
CA ASN A 146 -18.64 8.64 -16.00
C ASN A 146 -18.95 7.25 -15.44
N PRO A 147 -20.06 6.62 -15.83
CA PRO A 147 -20.46 5.30 -15.30
C PRO A 147 -19.44 4.21 -15.62
N LEU A 148 -18.87 4.22 -16.83
CA LEU A 148 -17.81 3.28 -17.22
C LEU A 148 -16.56 3.38 -16.34
N LEU A 149 -16.23 4.59 -15.90
CA LEU A 149 -15.07 4.83 -15.03
C LEU A 149 -15.34 4.35 -13.61
N GLU A 150 -16.59 4.43 -13.14
CA GLU A 150 -17.02 3.94 -11.85
C GLU A 150 -16.89 2.41 -11.78
N GLU A 151 -17.45 1.70 -12.74
CA GLU A 151 -17.31 0.24 -12.86
C GLU A 151 -15.86 -0.19 -12.96
N ALA A 152 -15.07 0.46 -13.83
CA ALA A 152 -13.64 0.16 -13.97
C ALA A 152 -12.87 0.38 -12.66
N SER A 153 -13.18 1.45 -11.91
CA SER A 153 -12.52 1.75 -10.64
C SER A 153 -12.85 0.72 -9.55
N LEU A 154 -14.08 0.21 -9.52
CA LEU A 154 -14.53 -0.84 -8.61
C LEU A 154 -13.86 -2.19 -8.93
N ILE A 155 -13.74 -2.54 -10.21
CA ILE A 155 -13.03 -3.74 -10.64
C ILE A 155 -11.56 -3.66 -10.24
N LEU A 156 -10.90 -2.54 -10.52
CA LEU A 156 -9.50 -2.33 -10.13
C LEU A 156 -9.31 -2.38 -8.61
N ALA A 157 -10.20 -1.76 -7.84
CA ALA A 157 -10.17 -1.82 -6.38
C ALA A 157 -10.32 -3.26 -5.87
N THR A 158 -11.24 -4.03 -6.44
CA THR A 158 -11.47 -5.44 -6.09
C THR A 158 -10.25 -6.29 -6.44
N VAL A 159 -9.65 -6.09 -7.62
CA VAL A 159 -8.41 -6.77 -8.03
C VAL A 159 -7.26 -6.43 -7.08
N ALA A 160 -7.15 -5.16 -6.66
CA ALA A 160 -6.14 -4.72 -5.70
C ALA A 160 -6.30 -5.43 -4.34
N VAL A 161 -7.53 -5.55 -3.83
CA VAL A 161 -7.84 -6.26 -2.58
C VAL A 161 -7.63 -7.77 -2.73
N GLY A 162 -7.98 -8.36 -3.88
CA GLY A 162 -7.68 -9.76 -4.17
C GLY A 162 -6.18 -10.03 -4.17
N PHE A 163 -5.39 -9.19 -4.83
CA PHE A 163 -3.93 -9.31 -4.84
C PHE A 163 -3.31 -9.08 -3.44
N CYS A 164 -3.88 -8.18 -2.66
CA CYS A 164 -3.56 -7.94 -1.25
C CYS A 164 -3.70 -9.23 -0.43
N LEU A 165 -4.83 -9.92 -0.57
CA LEU A 165 -5.09 -11.20 0.10
C LEU A 165 -4.14 -12.30 -0.37
N LEU A 166 -3.98 -12.45 -1.70
CA LEU A 166 -3.09 -13.45 -2.29
C LEU A 166 -1.64 -13.32 -1.79
N ARG A 167 -1.14 -12.08 -1.63
CA ARG A 167 0.18 -11.84 -1.06
C ARG A 167 0.29 -12.14 0.44
N GLY A 168 -0.83 -12.15 1.17
CA GLY A 168 -0.88 -12.47 2.60
C GLY A 168 -0.99 -13.97 2.92
N LEU A 169 -1.59 -14.75 2.02
CA LEU A 169 -1.76 -16.21 2.17
C LEU A 169 -0.48 -16.97 2.56
N PRO A 170 0.70 -16.67 1.99
CA PRO A 170 1.95 -17.35 2.34
C PRO A 170 2.32 -17.37 3.83
N PHE A 171 1.90 -16.35 4.59
CA PHE A 171 2.27 -16.25 6.01
C PHE A 171 1.55 -17.25 6.90
N PHE A 172 0.36 -17.73 6.51
CA PHE A 172 -0.37 -18.75 7.26
C PHE A 172 0.24 -20.16 7.12
N PHE A 173 1.04 -20.39 6.09
CA PHE A 173 1.67 -21.69 5.83
C PHE A 173 3.11 -21.78 6.34
N ILE A 174 3.58 -20.80 7.12
CA ILE A 174 4.90 -20.86 7.75
C ILE A 174 4.87 -21.98 8.81
N ARG A 175 5.56 -23.09 8.52
CA ARG A 175 5.87 -24.10 9.54
C ARG A 175 6.93 -23.52 10.47
N LYS A 176 6.68 -23.53 11.79
CA LYS A 176 7.71 -23.28 12.81
C LYS A 176 8.94 -24.13 12.48
N THR A 177 10.04 -23.50 12.14
CA THR A 177 11.35 -24.13 12.32
C THR A 177 11.60 -24.12 13.83
N SER A 178 11.65 -25.32 14.41
CA SER A 178 11.94 -25.54 15.82
C SER A 178 13.23 -24.79 16.18
N CYS A 179 13.19 -23.93 17.20
CA CYS A 179 14.40 -23.44 17.84
C CYS A 179 15.16 -24.67 18.36
N PRO A 180 16.48 -24.85 18.11
CA PRO A 180 17.23 -25.89 18.81
C PRO A 180 17.20 -25.57 20.31
N PRO A 181 17.05 -26.57 21.20
CA PRO A 181 17.08 -26.34 22.63
C PRO A 181 18.42 -25.70 23.00
N SER A 182 18.36 -24.58 23.72
CA SER A 182 19.51 -24.01 24.42
C SER A 182 19.99 -25.01 25.45
N THR A 183 21.02 -25.78 25.11
CA THR A 183 21.83 -26.58 26.03
C THR A 183 22.89 -25.72 26.69
#